data_AF-A0A7J8PYB9-F1
#
_entry.id   AF-A0A7J8PYB9-F1
#
_cell.length_a   1.000
_cell.length_b   1.000
_cell.length_c   1.000
_cell.angle_alpha   90.00
_cell.angle_beta   90.00
_cell.angle_gamma   90.00
#
_symmetry.space_group_name_H-M   'P 1'
#
loop_
_entity.id
_entity.type
_entity.pdbx_description
1 polymer ?
#
loop_
_entity_poly.entity_id
_entity_poly.type
_entity_poly.pdbx_seq_one_letter_code
_entity_poly.pdbx_strand_id
1 'polypeptide(L)'
;MKFDKLTLGTVAPQFTGISIVESESGADGITMEMDMQWDGNPNIVLNINTKLGVSLPVQVKDIGFTGVFRLIFKPLVAQFPCFGAVAYSLREKRYLDFTLKVIGGDLSSIPGVSDAIEETIRNAVEDSITWPVRNIVPILPGDYSGLELKPVGTLDVKLVQAKELTNKDIIGKSDPFAVLFIRPLPDKTKRSKTIDNQLNPIWNENFEFIVEDVSTQHLTIKVFDDEGVQCAELIGCAQLALKELEPGKVKDVWLKLVKDLLVQRDNKYRGQVQLELLYNPYGTDSTFKNPFDADFSLTSLEKALKSPNSEKEALAPEKAGQKKREVIVRGVLSVLVISGENLPPVDFNGKADPFVVLTMKKSETKSKTRVANETLNPVWNQTFDFVVEDALHEMLIIEVWDHDTFRKEKIGRIVMTLTRVLLEGEFQDNFTIDGAKSGNLHLHLKWSPQLVFRDRDTQ
;
A
#
# COMPACT_ATOMS: atom_id res chain seq x y z
N MET A 1 7.25 4.11 -25.95
CA MET A 1 7.87 2.85 -26.44
C MET A 1 7.08 2.38 -27.64
N LYS A 2 7.75 2.01 -28.73
CA LYS A 2 7.09 1.42 -29.92
C LYS A 2 7.88 0.18 -30.35
N PHE A 3 7.16 -0.82 -30.86
CA PHE A 3 7.79 -1.98 -31.48
C PHE A 3 8.21 -1.62 -32.91
N ASP A 4 9.49 -1.77 -33.20
CA ASP A 4 10.04 -1.68 -34.56
C ASP A 4 10.06 -3.05 -35.24
N LYS A 5 10.30 -4.09 -34.44
CA LYS A 5 10.26 -5.48 -34.88
C LYS A 5 9.74 -6.35 -33.75
N LEU A 6 8.90 -7.32 -34.09
CA LEU A 6 8.40 -8.31 -33.14
C LEU A 6 8.37 -9.67 -33.82
N THR A 7 9.18 -10.60 -33.33
CA THR A 7 9.04 -12.03 -33.58
C THR A 7 9.44 -12.79 -32.32
N LEU A 8 8.68 -13.82 -31.97
CA LEU A 8 8.98 -14.71 -30.85
C LEU A 8 9.98 -15.81 -31.22
N GLY A 9 10.43 -15.83 -32.48
CA GLY A 9 11.38 -16.82 -32.98
C GLY A 9 10.68 -18.05 -33.56
N THR A 10 11.42 -19.14 -33.62
CA THR A 10 11.01 -20.41 -34.27
C THR A 10 10.90 -21.56 -33.28
N VAL A 11 11.38 -21.38 -32.05
CA VAL A 11 11.30 -22.39 -31.00
C VAL A 11 9.91 -22.33 -30.35
N ALA A 12 9.17 -23.43 -30.43
CA ALA A 12 7.86 -23.54 -29.81
C ALA A 12 7.98 -23.83 -28.30
N PRO A 13 7.04 -23.35 -27.46
CA PRO A 13 6.93 -23.78 -26.08
C PRO A 13 6.74 -25.28 -25.94
N GLN A 14 7.28 -25.85 -24.87
CA GLN A 14 7.09 -27.24 -24.48
C GLN A 14 6.20 -27.31 -23.25
N PHE A 15 5.26 -28.26 -23.25
CA PHE A 15 4.42 -28.57 -22.10
C PHE A 15 4.87 -29.90 -21.51
N THR A 16 5.40 -29.88 -20.29
CA THR A 16 6.02 -31.04 -19.65
C THR A 16 5.07 -31.79 -18.73
N GLY A 17 3.98 -31.15 -18.32
CA GLY A 17 2.97 -31.70 -17.43
C GLY A 17 1.62 -31.08 -17.70
N ILE A 18 0.54 -31.86 -17.52
CA ILE A 18 -0.84 -31.41 -17.63
C ILE A 18 -1.60 -31.98 -16.43
N SER A 19 -2.37 -31.14 -15.75
CA SER A 19 -3.28 -31.53 -14.67
C SER A 19 -4.65 -30.87 -14.84
N ILE A 20 -5.69 -31.54 -14.35
CA ILE A 20 -7.04 -30.98 -14.27
C ILE A 20 -7.28 -30.53 -12.84
N VAL A 21 -7.73 -29.30 -12.65
CA VAL A 21 -8.04 -28.72 -11.35
C VAL A 21 -9.53 -28.91 -11.07
N GLU A 22 -9.88 -30.09 -10.54
CA GLU A 22 -11.28 -30.48 -10.31
C GLU A 22 -12.03 -29.51 -9.39
N SER A 23 -11.37 -29.01 -8.34
CA SER A 23 -11.95 -28.07 -7.39
C SER A 23 -12.37 -26.73 -8.00
N GLU A 24 -11.76 -26.34 -9.12
CA GLU A 24 -12.02 -25.06 -9.81
C GLU A 24 -12.76 -25.23 -11.15
N SER A 25 -13.00 -26.47 -11.60
CA SER A 25 -13.68 -26.75 -12.86
C SER A 25 -15.20 -26.48 -12.75
N GLY A 26 -15.78 -26.78 -11.59
CA GLY A 26 -17.23 -26.67 -11.39
C GLY A 26 -18.04 -27.61 -12.27
N ALA A 27 -19.36 -27.43 -12.34
CA ALA A 27 -20.24 -28.24 -13.18
C ALA A 27 -20.30 -27.78 -14.65
N ASP A 28 -19.84 -26.56 -14.93
CA ASP A 28 -20.04 -25.85 -16.19
C ASP A 28 -18.73 -25.48 -16.90
N GLY A 29 -17.59 -26.00 -16.43
CA GLY A 29 -16.28 -25.71 -17.00
C GLY A 29 -15.26 -26.81 -16.77
N ILE A 30 -14.10 -26.68 -17.41
CA ILE A 30 -12.91 -27.49 -17.17
C ILE A 30 -11.74 -26.55 -16.96
N THR A 31 -11.05 -26.68 -15.83
CA THR A 31 -9.82 -25.95 -15.53
C THR A 31 -8.64 -26.89 -15.66
N MET A 32 -7.70 -26.54 -16.53
CA MET A 32 -6.49 -27.29 -16.83
C MET A 32 -5.27 -26.44 -16.51
N GLU A 33 -4.26 -27.04 -15.91
CA GLU A 33 -2.95 -26.43 -15.70
C GLU A 33 -1.89 -27.19 -16.48
N MET A 34 -0.97 -26.45 -17.09
CA MET A 34 0.10 -27.00 -17.92
C MET A 34 1.43 -26.42 -17.47
N ASP A 35 2.37 -27.28 -17.10
CA ASP A 35 3.76 -26.86 -16.86
C ASP A 35 4.40 -26.52 -18.19
N MET A 36 4.69 -25.25 -18.40
CA MET A 36 5.29 -24.71 -19.62
C MET A 36 6.76 -24.40 -19.40
N GLN A 37 7.57 -24.80 -20.38
CA GLN A 37 8.97 -24.40 -20.52
C GLN A 37 9.19 -23.84 -21.92
N TRP A 38 9.86 -22.70 -22.02
CA TRP A 38 10.12 -22.06 -23.29
C TRP A 38 11.46 -21.34 -23.27
N ASP A 39 12.43 -21.88 -24.01
CA ASP A 39 13.70 -21.24 -24.32
C ASP A 39 13.64 -20.71 -25.75
N GLY A 40 13.01 -19.55 -25.89
CA GLY A 40 12.74 -18.92 -27.17
C GLY A 40 13.94 -18.19 -27.75
N ASN A 41 13.96 -18.06 -29.07
CA ASN A 41 14.92 -17.23 -29.81
C ASN A 41 14.27 -15.98 -30.44
N PRO A 42 13.64 -15.10 -29.63
CA PRO A 42 12.91 -13.95 -30.14
C PRO A 42 13.86 -12.89 -30.72
N ASN A 43 13.29 -12.06 -31.58
CA ASN A 43 13.92 -10.83 -32.05
C ASN A 43 12.91 -9.70 -31.96
N ILE A 44 12.86 -9.09 -30.77
CA ILE A 44 11.99 -7.97 -30.46
C ILE A 44 12.86 -6.72 -30.41
N VAL A 45 12.54 -5.71 -31.21
CA VAL A 45 13.24 -4.42 -31.22
C VAL A 45 12.28 -3.33 -30.77
N LEU A 46 12.70 -2.60 -29.74
CA LEU A 46 11.96 -1.61 -29.01
C LEU A 46 12.62 -0.25 -29.19
N ASN A 47 11.89 0.71 -29.74
CA ASN A 47 12.35 2.11 -29.75
C ASN A 47 11.93 2.81 -28.46
N ILE A 48 12.93 3.21 -27.68
CA ILE A 48 12.77 3.88 -26.40
C ILE A 48 13.23 5.33 -26.54
N ASN A 49 12.27 6.24 -26.46
CA ASN A 49 12.57 7.67 -26.40
C ASN A 49 12.84 8.05 -24.95
N THR A 50 14.08 8.42 -24.66
CA THR A 50 14.48 8.92 -23.34
C THR A 50 13.97 10.34 -23.11
N LYS A 51 13.88 10.75 -21.83
CA LYS A 51 13.53 12.13 -21.45
C LYS A 51 14.53 13.18 -21.97
N LEU A 52 15.74 12.75 -22.34
CA LEU A 52 16.78 13.58 -22.94
C LEU A 52 16.66 13.72 -24.47
N GLY A 53 15.59 13.16 -25.08
CA GLY A 53 15.35 13.24 -26.52
C GLY A 53 16.15 12.22 -27.36
N VAL A 54 16.93 11.35 -26.72
CA VAL A 54 17.67 10.27 -27.41
C VAL A 54 16.74 9.08 -27.63
N SER A 55 16.66 8.60 -28.87
CA SER A 55 15.98 7.34 -29.21
C SER A 55 16.98 6.18 -29.13
N LEU A 56 16.72 5.23 -28.23
CA LEU A 56 17.53 4.05 -28.02
C LEU A 56 16.78 2.82 -28.54
N PRO A 57 17.19 2.23 -29.68
CA PRO A 57 16.69 0.95 -30.13
C PRO A 57 17.28 -0.17 -29.26
N VAL A 58 16.43 -0.82 -28.47
CA VAL A 58 16.81 -1.94 -27.60
C VAL A 58 16.21 -3.23 -28.13
N GLN A 59 17.06 -4.23 -28.26
CA GLN A 59 16.71 -5.55 -28.74
C GLN A 59 16.61 -6.53 -27.56
N VAL A 60 15.47 -7.21 -27.45
CA VAL A 60 15.27 -8.33 -26.52
C VAL A 60 15.54 -9.64 -27.27
N LYS A 61 16.37 -10.50 -26.68
CA LYS A 61 16.77 -11.81 -27.18
C LYS A 61 16.68 -12.87 -26.09
N ASP A 62 16.74 -14.12 -26.51
CA ASP A 62 16.99 -15.28 -25.65
C ASP A 62 16.07 -15.28 -24.42
N ILE A 63 14.75 -15.36 -24.65
CA ILE A 63 13.77 -15.39 -23.56
C ILE A 63 13.70 -16.82 -23.03
N GLY A 64 14.14 -17.01 -21.79
CA GLY A 64 13.91 -18.22 -21.02
C GLY A 64 12.71 -18.04 -20.10
N PHE A 65 11.76 -18.96 -20.16
CA PHE A 65 10.52 -18.89 -19.37
C PHE A 65 10.11 -20.26 -18.85
N THR A 66 9.80 -20.33 -17.56
CA THR A 66 9.10 -21.48 -16.98
C THR A 66 7.96 -21.03 -16.07
N GLY A 67 6.86 -21.76 -16.10
CA GLY A 67 5.69 -21.44 -15.30
C GLY A 67 4.53 -22.40 -15.50
N VAL A 68 3.47 -22.18 -14.73
CA VAL A 68 2.23 -22.94 -14.83
C VAL A 68 1.21 -22.12 -15.59
N PHE A 69 0.84 -22.57 -16.78
CA PHE A 69 -0.18 -21.93 -17.60
C PHE A 69 -1.54 -22.56 -17.31
N ARG A 70 -2.55 -21.74 -17.03
CA ARG A 70 -3.90 -22.17 -16.72
C ARG A 70 -4.82 -21.89 -17.90
N LEU A 71 -5.56 -22.90 -18.33
CA LEU A 71 -6.63 -22.84 -19.31
C LEU A 71 -7.97 -23.14 -18.64
N ILE A 72 -8.99 -22.35 -18.92
CA ILE A 72 -10.34 -22.52 -18.42
C ILE A 72 -11.27 -22.61 -19.62
N PHE A 73 -11.83 -23.79 -19.86
CA PHE A 73 -12.80 -24.06 -20.90
C PHE A 73 -14.20 -23.84 -20.31
N LYS A 74 -14.87 -22.74 -20.68
CA LYS A 74 -16.15 -22.36 -20.08
C LYS A 74 -16.94 -21.42 -21.02
N PRO A 75 -18.29 -21.48 -21.03
CA PRO A 75 -19.14 -22.54 -20.49
C PRO A 75 -19.01 -23.83 -21.32
N LEU A 76 -19.22 -24.98 -20.70
CA LEU A 76 -19.45 -26.23 -21.42
C LEU A 76 -20.81 -26.16 -22.13
N VAL A 77 -20.83 -26.60 -23.38
CA VAL A 77 -22.04 -26.60 -24.22
C VAL A 77 -22.17 -27.93 -24.96
N ALA A 78 -23.39 -28.26 -25.41
CA ALA A 78 -23.62 -29.51 -26.15
C ALA A 78 -23.08 -29.47 -27.60
N GLN A 79 -22.85 -28.27 -28.15
CA GLN A 79 -22.34 -28.08 -29.50
C GLN A 79 -20.82 -28.30 -29.53
N PHE A 80 -20.33 -29.15 -30.45
CA PHE A 80 -18.88 -29.34 -30.68
C PHE A 80 -18.19 -27.98 -30.97
N PRO A 81 -17.04 -27.65 -30.33
CA PRO A 81 -16.12 -28.53 -29.58
C PRO A 81 -16.45 -28.76 -28.10
N CYS A 82 -17.69 -28.49 -27.69
CA CYS A 82 -18.27 -28.70 -26.36
C CYS A 82 -17.96 -27.62 -25.32
N PHE A 83 -17.40 -26.49 -25.74
CA PHE A 83 -17.16 -25.31 -24.90
C PHE A 83 -17.31 -24.02 -25.70
N GLY A 84 -17.79 -22.96 -25.04
CA GLY A 84 -18.05 -21.67 -25.66
C GLY A 84 -16.79 -20.80 -25.81
N ALA A 85 -15.92 -20.76 -24.80
CA ALA A 85 -14.69 -19.98 -24.81
C ALA A 85 -13.55 -20.70 -24.07
N VAL A 86 -12.32 -20.25 -24.35
CA VAL A 86 -11.13 -20.58 -23.57
C VAL A 86 -10.61 -19.31 -22.94
N ALA A 87 -10.56 -19.27 -21.61
CA ALA A 87 -9.82 -18.24 -20.89
C ALA A 87 -8.44 -18.77 -20.51
N TYR A 88 -7.41 -17.95 -20.65
CA TYR A 88 -6.05 -18.34 -20.29
C TYR A 88 -5.35 -17.31 -19.40
N SER A 89 -4.42 -17.81 -18.59
CA SER A 89 -3.64 -17.02 -17.64
C SER A 89 -2.37 -17.76 -17.22
N LEU A 90 -1.30 -17.04 -16.92
CA LEU A 90 -0.12 -17.55 -16.24
C LEU A 90 -0.41 -17.60 -14.74
N ARG A 91 -0.64 -18.81 -14.20
CA ARG A 91 -0.96 -19.00 -12.79
C ARG A 91 0.24 -18.78 -11.89
N GLU A 92 1.40 -19.27 -12.30
CA GLU A 92 2.64 -19.20 -11.53
C GLU A 92 3.81 -18.90 -12.48
N LYS A 93 4.51 -17.80 -12.24
CA LYS A 93 5.77 -17.46 -12.92
C LYS A 93 6.92 -18.03 -12.10
N ARG A 94 7.55 -19.12 -12.56
CA ARG A 94 8.69 -19.75 -11.86
C ARG A 94 10.02 -19.16 -12.29
N TYR A 95 10.18 -18.88 -13.58
CA TYR A 95 11.39 -18.27 -14.14
C TYR A 95 11.02 -17.41 -15.35
N LEU A 96 11.63 -16.22 -15.44
CA LEU A 96 11.60 -15.37 -16.62
C LEU A 96 12.93 -14.63 -16.69
N ASP A 97 13.67 -14.86 -17.76
CA ASP A 97 14.95 -14.22 -18.04
C ASP A 97 15.06 -13.89 -19.52
N PHE A 98 15.83 -12.86 -19.84
CA PHE A 98 16.02 -12.40 -21.21
C PHE A 98 17.27 -11.54 -21.34
N THR A 99 17.83 -11.52 -22.55
CA THR A 99 19.00 -10.71 -22.87
C THR A 99 18.60 -9.41 -23.54
N LEU A 100 19.06 -8.27 -23.00
CA LEU A 100 18.91 -6.94 -23.61
C LEU A 100 20.19 -6.55 -24.37
N LYS A 101 20.05 -6.04 -25.59
CA LYS A 101 21.15 -5.47 -26.39
C LYS A 101 20.76 -4.14 -27.00
N VAL A 102 21.57 -3.10 -26.84
CA VAL A 102 21.37 -1.83 -27.55
C VAL A 102 21.89 -1.97 -28.99
N ILE A 103 21.11 -1.53 -29.97
CA ILE A 103 21.55 -1.52 -31.36
C ILE A 103 22.36 -0.25 -31.60
N GLY A 104 23.66 -0.41 -31.87
CA GLY A 104 24.56 0.72 -32.21
C GLY A 104 25.24 1.40 -31.01
N GLY A 105 25.22 0.81 -29.82
CA GLY A 105 25.91 1.31 -28.62
C GLY A 105 26.00 0.25 -27.52
N ASP A 106 26.62 0.58 -26.39
CA ASP A 106 26.70 -0.29 -25.21
C ASP A 106 25.65 0.10 -24.17
N LEU A 107 24.88 -0.87 -23.66
CA LEU A 107 23.88 -0.65 -22.61
C LEU A 107 24.52 -0.18 -21.29
N SER A 108 25.77 -0.58 -21.04
CA SER A 108 26.55 -0.16 -19.85
C SER A 108 26.86 1.35 -19.83
N SER A 109 26.78 2.01 -20.99
CA SER A 109 27.09 3.43 -21.13
C SER A 109 26.00 4.38 -20.63
N ILE A 110 24.80 3.86 -20.34
CA ILE A 110 23.68 4.66 -19.84
C ILE A 110 23.14 4.03 -18.54
N PRO A 111 23.59 4.52 -17.38
CA PRO A 111 23.19 3.99 -16.08
C PRO A 111 21.67 3.95 -15.91
N GLY A 112 21.14 2.85 -15.38
CA GLY A 112 19.71 2.68 -15.03
C GLY A 112 18.77 2.34 -16.18
N VAL A 113 19.20 2.40 -17.45
CA VAL A 113 18.31 2.09 -18.59
C VAL A 113 17.99 0.60 -18.68
N SER A 114 18.98 -0.28 -18.46
CA SER A 114 18.76 -1.74 -18.46
C SER A 114 17.71 -2.14 -17.44
N ASP A 115 17.89 -1.71 -16.19
CA ASP A 115 17.01 -2.05 -15.07
C ASP A 115 15.59 -1.53 -15.30
N ALA A 116 15.45 -0.30 -15.81
CA ALA A 116 14.16 0.28 -16.12
C ALA A 116 13.42 -0.49 -17.23
N ILE A 117 14.13 -0.98 -18.25
CA ILE A 117 13.54 -1.79 -19.32
C ILE A 117 13.17 -3.16 -18.78
N GLU A 118 14.04 -3.77 -17.99
CA GLU A 118 13.80 -5.06 -17.39
C GLU A 118 12.55 -5.03 -16.51
N GLU A 119 12.44 -4.06 -15.61
CA GLU A 119 11.27 -3.83 -14.78
C GLU A 119 10.02 -3.57 -15.64
N THR A 120 10.13 -2.76 -16.70
CA THR A 120 9.01 -2.51 -17.63
C THR A 120 8.49 -3.80 -18.27
N ILE A 121 9.39 -4.66 -18.77
CA ILE A 121 9.00 -5.93 -19.40
C ILE A 121 8.38 -6.87 -18.36
N ARG A 122 9.00 -7.00 -17.18
CA ARG A 122 8.48 -7.84 -16.09
C ARG A 122 7.08 -7.40 -15.66
N ASN A 123 6.87 -6.10 -15.49
CA ASN A 123 5.58 -5.53 -15.11
C ASN A 123 4.52 -5.75 -16.21
N ALA A 124 4.90 -5.62 -17.49
CA ALA A 124 3.99 -5.88 -18.61
C ALA A 124 3.54 -7.34 -18.69
N VAL A 125 4.44 -8.30 -18.40
CA VAL A 125 4.08 -9.73 -18.31
C VAL A 125 3.14 -9.97 -17.13
N GLU A 126 3.46 -9.40 -15.97
CA GLU A 126 2.63 -9.52 -14.77
C GLU A 126 1.21 -8.97 -14.96
N ASP A 127 1.07 -7.87 -15.70
CA ASP A 127 -0.26 -7.32 -15.93
C ASP A 127 -1.02 -8.00 -17.07
N SER A 128 -0.36 -8.41 -18.14
CA SER A 128 -1.06 -8.88 -19.34
C SER A 128 -1.53 -10.33 -19.27
N ILE A 129 -0.75 -11.20 -18.62
CA ILE A 129 -1.04 -12.64 -18.65
C ILE A 129 -1.07 -13.28 -17.27
N THR A 130 -0.51 -12.69 -16.21
CA THR A 130 -0.47 -13.34 -14.90
C THR A 130 -1.83 -13.31 -14.20
N TRP A 131 -2.16 -14.40 -13.50
CA TRP A 131 -3.36 -14.52 -12.69
C TRP A 131 -3.44 -13.34 -11.70
N PRO A 132 -4.59 -12.66 -11.56
CA PRO A 132 -5.93 -13.08 -11.96
C PRO A 132 -6.40 -12.63 -13.36
N VAL A 133 -5.54 -12.08 -14.22
CA VAL A 133 -5.95 -11.68 -15.58
C VAL A 133 -6.30 -12.88 -16.41
N ARG A 134 -7.45 -12.78 -17.10
CA ARG A 134 -7.98 -13.81 -17.98
C ARG A 134 -8.12 -13.23 -19.36
N ASN A 135 -7.31 -13.74 -20.29
CA ASN A 135 -7.47 -13.44 -21.69
C ASN A 135 -8.47 -14.44 -22.27
N ILE A 136 -9.56 -13.94 -22.85
CA ILE A 136 -10.68 -14.75 -23.29
C ILE A 136 -10.63 -14.89 -24.82
N VAL A 137 -10.67 -16.13 -25.28
CA VAL A 137 -10.77 -16.49 -26.69
C VAL A 137 -12.14 -17.15 -26.91
N PRO A 138 -13.12 -16.43 -27.49
CA PRO A 138 -14.39 -17.00 -27.91
C PRO A 138 -14.17 -18.07 -28.97
N ILE A 139 -14.76 -19.24 -28.77
CA ILE A 139 -14.70 -20.39 -29.71
C ILE A 139 -16.02 -20.52 -30.46
N LEU A 140 -17.13 -20.32 -29.74
CA LEU A 140 -18.47 -20.21 -30.29
C LEU A 140 -19.03 -18.80 -30.04
N PRO A 141 -19.97 -18.30 -30.87
CA PRO A 141 -20.65 -17.04 -30.58
C PRO A 141 -21.40 -17.09 -29.25
N GLY A 142 -21.22 -16.07 -28.41
CA GLY A 142 -21.87 -16.00 -27.10
C GLY A 142 -21.39 -14.79 -26.28
N ASP A 143 -22.05 -14.56 -25.13
CA ASP A 143 -21.59 -13.58 -24.14
C ASP A 143 -20.68 -14.27 -23.11
N TYR A 144 -19.44 -13.80 -23.03
CA TYR A 144 -18.41 -14.33 -22.13
C TYR A 144 -17.93 -13.29 -21.11
N SER A 145 -18.65 -12.18 -20.96
CA SER A 145 -18.32 -11.11 -20.00
C SER A 145 -18.28 -11.59 -18.55
N GLY A 146 -18.90 -12.73 -18.22
CA GLY A 146 -18.80 -13.37 -16.91
C GLY A 146 -17.43 -14.00 -16.61
N LEU A 147 -16.62 -14.26 -17.64
CA LEU A 147 -15.26 -14.80 -17.48
C LEU A 147 -14.22 -13.70 -17.21
N GLU A 148 -14.54 -12.46 -17.59
CA GLU A 148 -13.67 -11.31 -17.40
C GLU A 148 -13.37 -11.09 -15.93
N LEU A 149 -12.16 -10.60 -15.67
CA LEU A 149 -11.78 -10.19 -14.33
C LEU A 149 -12.53 -8.90 -14.00
N LYS A 150 -13.41 -8.95 -13.00
CA LYS A 150 -14.18 -7.80 -12.55
C LYS A 150 -13.67 -7.29 -11.21
N PRO A 151 -13.74 -5.97 -10.96
CA PRO A 151 -13.55 -5.42 -9.63
C PRO A 151 -14.50 -6.07 -8.60
N VAL A 152 -13.98 -6.45 -7.45
CA VAL A 152 -14.72 -7.11 -6.34
C VAL A 152 -14.79 -6.27 -5.06
N GLY A 153 -13.98 -5.22 -4.95
CA GLY A 153 -14.04 -4.28 -3.85
C GLY A 153 -12.99 -3.18 -3.95
N THR A 154 -12.93 -2.32 -2.93
CA THR A 154 -11.87 -1.33 -2.73
C THR A 154 -11.00 -1.71 -1.53
N LEU A 155 -9.71 -1.35 -1.62
CA LEU A 155 -8.78 -1.39 -0.52
C LEU A 155 -8.35 0.03 -0.20
N ASP A 156 -8.76 0.52 0.96
CA ASP A 156 -8.28 1.77 1.52
C ASP A 156 -7.00 1.50 2.32
N VAL A 157 -5.96 2.27 1.98
CA VAL A 157 -4.61 2.14 2.53
C VAL A 157 -4.19 3.47 3.10
N LYS A 158 -3.99 3.51 4.41
CA LYS A 158 -3.32 4.63 5.07
C LYS A 158 -1.85 4.27 5.30
N LEU A 159 -0.98 4.93 4.54
CA LEU A 159 0.47 4.89 4.73
C LEU A 159 0.82 5.79 5.92
N VAL A 160 1.07 5.19 7.08
CA VAL A 160 1.27 5.95 8.32
C VAL A 160 2.70 6.49 8.42
N GLN A 161 3.67 5.59 8.58
CA GLN A 161 5.07 5.93 8.85
C GLN A 161 6.01 4.77 8.51
N ALA A 162 7.31 5.03 8.51
CA ALA A 162 8.34 4.00 8.58
C ALA A 162 9.31 4.26 9.74
N LYS A 163 10.02 3.21 10.13
CA LYS A 163 11.03 3.24 11.20
C LYS A 163 12.33 2.58 10.74
N GLU A 164 13.43 3.15 11.22
CA GLU A 164 14.78 2.57 11.10
C GLU A 164 15.15 2.18 9.67
N LEU A 165 14.78 3.03 8.71
CA LEU A 165 15.13 2.81 7.31
C LEU A 165 16.67 2.74 7.17
N THR A 166 17.15 1.82 6.34
CA THR A 166 18.57 1.80 5.98
C THR A 166 18.93 3.08 5.23
N ASN A 167 19.91 3.81 5.76
CA ASN A 167 20.45 4.98 5.08
C ASN A 167 21.19 4.57 3.80
N LYS A 168 20.90 5.24 2.68
CA LYS A 168 21.63 5.09 1.42
C LYS A 168 22.59 6.24 1.14
N ASP A 169 22.32 7.40 1.71
CA ASP A 169 23.20 8.55 1.58
C ASP A 169 24.55 8.40 2.28
N ILE A 170 25.60 8.86 1.59
CA ILE A 170 26.94 9.00 2.16
C ILE A 170 27.00 10.23 3.08
N ILE A 171 26.29 11.31 2.73
CA ILE A 171 26.26 12.56 3.49
C ILE A 171 24.81 12.87 3.81
N GLY A 172 24.46 12.85 5.10
CA GLY A 172 23.09 13.07 5.55
C GLY A 172 22.33 11.75 5.78
N LYS A 173 21.01 11.82 5.69
CA LYS A 173 20.11 10.66 5.73
C LYS A 173 19.27 10.68 4.47
N SER A 174 18.82 9.50 4.07
CA SER A 174 17.85 9.29 3.02
C SER A 174 16.64 10.23 3.09
N ASP A 175 16.12 10.53 1.91
CA ASP A 175 14.91 11.29 1.57
C ASP A 175 13.78 10.32 1.15
N PRO A 176 13.17 9.56 2.06
CA PRO A 176 12.31 8.44 1.67
C PRO A 176 10.95 8.84 1.08
N PHE A 177 10.53 8.07 0.08
CA PHE A 177 9.14 7.99 -0.39
C PHE A 177 8.72 6.53 -0.60
N ALA A 178 7.41 6.28 -0.57
CA ALA A 178 6.84 4.97 -0.81
C ALA A 178 6.07 4.92 -2.14
N VAL A 179 6.18 3.78 -2.80
CA VAL A 179 5.43 3.40 -4.00
C VAL A 179 4.56 2.20 -3.65
N LEU A 180 3.25 2.31 -3.83
CA LEU A 180 2.26 1.34 -3.43
C LEU A 180 1.45 0.88 -4.65
N PHE A 181 1.23 -0.43 -4.76
CA PHE A 181 0.41 -0.99 -5.83
C PHE A 181 -0.10 -2.40 -5.51
N ILE A 182 -1.28 -2.75 -6.03
CA ILE A 182 -1.73 -4.15 -6.13
C ILE A 182 -1.17 -4.82 -7.39
N ARG A 183 -1.09 -4.04 -8.48
CA ARG A 183 -0.47 -4.43 -9.76
C ARG A 183 0.55 -3.38 -10.16
N PRO A 184 1.74 -3.76 -10.66
CA PRO A 184 2.82 -2.83 -10.99
C PRO A 184 2.56 -2.08 -12.31
N LEU A 185 1.37 -1.50 -12.44
CA LEU A 185 0.95 -0.70 -13.57
C LEU A 185 1.14 0.80 -13.28
N PRO A 186 1.70 1.59 -14.21
CA PRO A 186 1.96 3.01 -13.98
C PRO A 186 0.73 3.83 -13.55
N ASP A 187 -0.45 3.54 -14.09
CA ASP A 187 -1.70 4.24 -13.79
C ASP A 187 -2.40 3.73 -12.51
N LYS A 188 -2.09 2.50 -12.08
CA LYS A 188 -2.61 1.91 -10.82
C LYS A 188 -1.64 2.05 -9.65
N THR A 189 -0.42 2.51 -9.90
CA THR A 189 0.60 2.74 -8.87
C THR A 189 0.40 4.09 -8.20
N LYS A 190 0.52 4.13 -6.88
CA LYS A 190 0.45 5.35 -6.07
C LYS A 190 1.82 5.66 -5.48
N ARG A 191 2.17 6.95 -5.40
CA ARG A 191 3.42 7.43 -4.81
C ARG A 191 3.09 8.39 -3.67
N SER A 192 3.77 8.23 -2.54
CA SER A 192 3.72 9.19 -1.43
C SER A 192 4.53 10.45 -1.73
N LYS A 193 4.42 11.44 -0.85
CA LYS A 193 5.37 12.54 -0.77
C LYS A 193 6.75 12.02 -0.34
N THR A 194 7.78 12.72 -0.81
CA THR A 194 9.15 12.58 -0.32
C THR A 194 9.25 13.30 1.03
N ILE A 195 9.95 12.70 1.99
CA ILE A 195 10.26 13.33 3.28
C ILE A 195 11.77 13.43 3.42
N ASP A 196 12.28 14.66 3.44
CA ASP A 196 13.71 14.91 3.38
C ASP A 196 14.43 14.56 4.70
N ASN A 197 15.62 13.95 4.58
CA ASN A 197 16.63 13.70 5.61
C ASN A 197 16.08 12.98 6.85
N GLN A 198 15.35 11.88 6.64
CA GLN A 198 14.59 11.22 7.69
C GLN A 198 14.51 9.70 7.55
N LEU A 199 15.14 8.96 8.47
CA LEU A 199 15.05 7.48 8.52
C LEU A 199 13.81 6.95 9.25
N ASN A 200 13.01 7.84 9.87
CA ASN A 200 11.75 7.49 10.51
C ASN A 200 10.62 8.41 10.01
N PRO A 201 10.33 8.39 8.70
CA PRO A 201 9.39 9.30 8.06
C PRO A 201 7.95 9.02 8.50
N ILE A 202 7.12 10.07 8.59
CA ILE A 202 5.69 9.96 8.88
C ILE A 202 4.94 10.64 7.74
N TRP A 203 4.40 9.85 6.81
CA TRP A 203 3.65 10.33 5.64
C TRP A 203 2.22 10.72 6.01
N ASN A 204 1.49 9.81 6.67
CA ASN A 204 0.06 9.95 6.98
C ASN A 204 -0.79 10.25 5.73
N GLU A 205 -0.63 9.43 4.70
CA GLU A 205 -1.30 9.61 3.41
C GLU A 205 -2.26 8.45 3.12
N ASN A 206 -3.42 8.77 2.55
CA ASN A 206 -4.46 7.80 2.22
C ASN A 206 -4.46 7.51 0.70
N PHE A 207 -4.57 6.23 0.35
CA PHE A 207 -4.66 5.74 -1.01
C PHE A 207 -5.79 4.75 -1.14
N GLU A 208 -6.44 4.73 -2.30
CA GLU A 208 -7.50 3.78 -2.62
C GLU A 208 -7.06 2.93 -3.82
N PHE A 209 -7.28 1.62 -3.72
CA PHE A 209 -7.01 0.65 -4.77
C PHE A 209 -8.25 -0.17 -5.09
N ILE A 210 -8.42 -0.49 -6.37
CA ILE A 210 -9.44 -1.44 -6.82
C ILE A 210 -8.88 -2.85 -6.65
N VAL A 211 -9.65 -3.71 -5.98
CA VAL A 211 -9.35 -5.13 -5.81
C VAL A 211 -10.16 -5.93 -6.82
N GLU A 212 -9.53 -6.91 -7.46
CA GLU A 212 -10.14 -7.76 -8.49
C GLU A 212 -10.17 -9.24 -8.07
N ASP A 213 -9.21 -9.67 -7.24
CA ASP A 213 -9.15 -11.02 -6.67
C ASP A 213 -8.42 -11.00 -5.31
N VAL A 214 -9.19 -10.94 -4.23
CA VAL A 214 -8.68 -10.94 -2.84
C VAL A 214 -7.84 -12.19 -2.54
N SER A 215 -8.15 -13.33 -3.16
CA SER A 215 -7.55 -14.62 -2.80
C SER A 215 -6.09 -14.73 -3.24
N THR A 216 -5.71 -14.02 -4.31
CA THR A 216 -4.39 -14.12 -4.94
C THR A 216 -3.63 -12.80 -5.00
N GLN A 217 -4.33 -11.67 -4.97
CA GLN A 217 -3.69 -10.36 -5.02
C GLN A 217 -3.02 -9.99 -3.70
N HIS A 218 -2.03 -9.12 -3.82
CA HIS A 218 -1.25 -8.62 -2.71
C HIS A 218 -1.10 -7.10 -2.85
N LEU A 219 -1.08 -6.37 -1.73
CA LEU A 219 -0.60 -4.99 -1.71
C LEU A 219 0.93 -5.01 -1.58
N THR A 220 1.62 -4.42 -2.55
CA THR A 220 3.08 -4.26 -2.54
C THR A 220 3.44 -2.82 -2.19
N ILE A 221 4.46 -2.67 -1.35
CA ILE A 221 5.01 -1.40 -0.92
C ILE A 221 6.52 -1.44 -1.17
N LYS A 222 7.02 -0.50 -1.95
CA LYS A 222 8.46 -0.28 -2.16
C LYS A 222 8.84 1.08 -1.59
N VAL A 223 9.84 1.13 -0.71
CA VAL A 223 10.36 2.38 -0.14
C VAL A 223 11.68 2.70 -0.83
N PHE A 224 11.77 3.91 -1.37
CA PHE A 224 12.90 4.41 -2.12
C PHE A 224 13.50 5.63 -1.45
N ASP A 225 14.77 5.89 -1.76
CA ASP A 225 15.49 7.12 -1.46
C ASP A 225 15.44 8.06 -2.68
N ASP A 226 15.08 9.34 -2.47
CA ASP A 226 14.99 10.34 -3.54
C ASP A 226 16.33 11.04 -3.76
N GLU A 227 17.12 10.55 -4.70
CA GLU A 227 18.46 11.09 -5.04
C GLU A 227 18.42 12.38 -5.90
N GLY A 228 17.27 13.05 -5.94
CA GLY A 228 17.03 14.29 -6.68
C GLY A 228 17.15 14.14 -8.20
N VAL A 229 18.36 14.32 -8.74
CA VAL A 229 18.63 14.24 -10.19
C VAL A 229 18.94 12.81 -10.64
N GLN A 230 19.43 11.95 -9.73
CA GLN A 230 19.73 10.56 -10.04
C GLN A 230 18.48 9.68 -9.93
N CYS A 231 18.58 8.43 -10.37
CA CYS A 231 17.50 7.46 -10.19
C CYS A 231 17.36 7.12 -8.70
N ALA A 232 16.12 7.16 -8.21
CA ALA A 232 15.82 6.80 -6.83
C ALA A 232 16.31 5.39 -6.48
N GLU A 233 16.94 5.23 -5.32
CA GLU A 233 17.51 3.94 -4.90
C GLU A 233 16.51 3.17 -4.02
N LEU A 234 16.32 1.87 -4.26
CA LEU A 234 15.46 1.05 -3.40
C LEU A 234 16.10 0.85 -2.01
N ILE A 235 15.39 1.28 -0.97
CA ILE A 235 15.74 1.00 0.43
C ILE A 235 15.31 -0.43 0.79
N GLY A 236 14.06 -0.75 0.49
CA GLY A 236 13.49 -2.08 0.66
C GLY A 236 12.02 -2.16 0.23
N CYS A 237 11.47 -3.36 0.26
CA CYS A 237 10.10 -3.64 -0.15
C CYS A 237 9.41 -4.58 0.83
N ALA A 238 8.09 -4.55 0.83
CA ALA A 238 7.23 -5.42 1.62
C ALA A 238 5.95 -5.72 0.83
N GLN A 239 5.27 -6.80 1.22
CA GLN A 239 4.04 -7.22 0.59
C GLN A 239 3.08 -7.80 1.62
N LEU A 240 1.78 -7.56 1.47
CA LEU A 240 0.72 -8.13 2.29
C LEU A 240 -0.30 -8.85 1.38
N ALA A 241 -0.61 -10.11 1.68
CA ALA A 241 -1.64 -10.83 0.95
C ALA A 241 -3.04 -10.32 1.34
N LEU A 242 -3.87 -9.98 0.34
CA LEU A 242 -5.19 -9.38 0.60
C LEU A 242 -6.15 -10.35 1.31
N LYS A 243 -5.96 -11.66 1.12
CA LYS A 243 -6.68 -12.71 1.85
C LYS A 243 -6.49 -12.67 3.37
N GLU A 244 -5.47 -11.97 3.88
CA GLU A 244 -5.25 -11.79 5.31
C GLU A 244 -6.04 -10.61 5.90
N LEU A 245 -6.85 -9.93 5.08
CA LEU A 245 -7.71 -8.85 5.50
C LEU A 245 -9.11 -9.40 5.80
N GLU A 246 -9.67 -8.97 6.92
CA GLU A 246 -11.07 -9.20 7.23
C GLU A 246 -11.91 -8.06 6.64
N PRO A 247 -12.94 -8.35 5.82
CA PRO A 247 -13.81 -7.31 5.26
C PRO A 247 -14.40 -6.39 6.34
N GLY A 248 -14.34 -5.08 6.11
CA GLY A 248 -14.92 -4.07 7.00
C GLY A 248 -14.17 -3.83 8.31
N LYS A 249 -13.04 -4.51 8.56
CA LYS A 249 -12.19 -4.28 9.74
C LYS A 249 -10.85 -3.66 9.35
N VAL A 250 -10.45 -2.64 10.12
CA VAL A 250 -9.13 -2.04 9.97
C VAL A 250 -8.06 -2.99 10.51
N LYS A 251 -7.07 -3.31 9.68
CA LYS A 251 -5.84 -3.99 10.07
C LYS A 251 -4.71 -2.98 10.16
N ASP A 252 -4.20 -2.75 11.37
CA ASP A 252 -2.95 -2.00 11.61
C ASP A 252 -1.78 -3.00 11.64
N VAL A 253 -0.77 -2.78 10.79
CA VAL A 253 0.34 -3.71 10.63
C VAL A 253 1.67 -3.00 10.39
N TRP A 254 2.71 -3.53 11.03
CA TRP A 254 4.11 -3.22 10.73
C TRP A 254 4.70 -4.31 9.84
N LEU A 255 5.13 -3.92 8.64
CA LEU A 255 5.78 -4.82 7.68
C LEU A 255 7.28 -4.56 7.65
N LYS A 256 8.08 -5.61 7.88
CA LYS A 256 9.54 -5.54 7.75
C LYS A 256 9.93 -5.42 6.28
N LEU A 257 10.87 -4.52 5.99
CA LEU A 257 11.37 -4.31 4.63
C LEU A 257 12.46 -5.34 4.31
N VAL A 258 12.34 -5.96 3.13
CA VAL A 258 13.32 -6.89 2.57
C VAL A 258 13.94 -6.32 1.30
N LYS A 259 15.09 -6.88 0.88
CA LYS A 259 15.77 -6.45 -0.35
C LYS A 259 14.96 -6.78 -1.60
N ASP A 260 14.42 -8.00 -1.65
CA ASP A 260 13.74 -8.58 -2.80
C ASP A 260 12.63 -9.52 -2.30
N LEU A 261 11.45 -9.47 -2.93
CA LEU A 261 10.29 -10.29 -2.52
C LEU A 261 10.43 -11.77 -2.93
N LEU A 262 11.21 -12.06 -3.97
CA LEU A 262 11.42 -13.41 -4.52
C LEU A 262 12.64 -14.09 -3.91
N VAL A 263 13.73 -13.35 -3.70
CA VAL A 263 15.02 -13.91 -3.27
C VAL A 263 15.52 -13.26 -1.98
N GLN A 264 15.19 -13.87 -0.84
CA GLN A 264 15.62 -13.43 0.48
C GLN A 264 16.90 -14.15 0.95
N ARG A 265 18.02 -13.98 0.23
CA ARG A 265 19.33 -14.50 0.66
C ARG A 265 20.03 -13.62 1.71
N ASP A 266 19.58 -12.36 1.82
CA ASP A 266 20.15 -11.34 2.70
C ASP A 266 19.23 -11.11 3.91
N ASN A 267 19.77 -11.25 5.11
CA ASN A 267 19.07 -11.03 6.38
C ASN A 267 19.30 -9.62 6.95
N LYS A 268 19.92 -8.71 6.20
CA LYS A 268 20.13 -7.32 6.63
C LYS A 268 18.78 -6.64 6.88
N TYR A 269 18.62 -6.12 8.09
CA TYR A 269 17.45 -5.33 8.45
C TYR A 269 17.44 -3.98 7.71
N ARG A 270 16.29 -3.64 7.12
CA ARG A 270 16.11 -2.46 6.25
C ARG A 270 15.09 -1.46 6.79
N GLY A 271 14.67 -1.65 8.02
CA GLY A 271 13.56 -0.93 8.63
C GLY A 271 12.23 -1.62 8.39
N GLN A 272 11.17 -0.89 8.71
CA GLN A 272 9.79 -1.37 8.65
C GLN A 272 8.82 -0.23 8.33
N VAL A 273 7.70 -0.55 7.70
CA VAL A 273 6.64 0.39 7.32
C VAL A 273 5.33 0.02 8.00
N GLN A 274 4.61 1.03 8.50
CA GLN A 274 3.30 0.88 9.12
C GLN A 274 2.19 1.25 8.15
N LEU A 275 1.17 0.39 8.08
CA LEU A 275 -0.03 0.58 7.27
C LEU A 275 -1.28 0.34 8.12
N GLU A 276 -2.31 1.13 7.89
CA GLU A 276 -3.68 0.77 8.27
C GLU A 276 -4.47 0.46 7.00
N LEU A 277 -5.16 -0.68 7.01
CA LEU A 277 -5.75 -1.25 5.81
C LEU A 277 -7.20 -1.61 6.08
N LEU A 278 -8.07 -1.24 5.15
CA LEU A 278 -9.48 -1.62 5.18
C LEU A 278 -9.92 -2.12 3.81
N TYR A 279 -10.39 -3.36 3.79
CA TYR A 279 -10.96 -3.95 2.59
C TYR A 279 -12.50 -3.86 2.62
N ASN A 280 -13.08 -3.26 1.59
CA ASN A 280 -14.52 -3.06 1.41
C ASN A 280 -15.00 -3.78 0.14
N PRO A 281 -15.64 -4.97 0.26
CA PRO A 281 -16.21 -5.66 -0.89
C PRO A 281 -17.37 -4.88 -1.52
N TYR A 282 -17.46 -4.87 -2.85
CA TYR A 282 -18.62 -4.27 -3.53
C TYR A 282 -19.92 -5.02 -3.20
N GLY A 283 -21.02 -4.28 -3.19
CA GLY A 283 -22.33 -4.82 -2.81
C GLY A 283 -22.53 -4.96 -1.30
N THR A 284 -21.57 -4.48 -0.50
CA THR A 284 -21.65 -4.47 0.97
C THR A 284 -21.58 -3.06 1.56
N ASP A 285 -21.63 -2.01 0.73
CA ASP A 285 -21.40 -0.61 1.09
C ASP A 285 -22.34 -0.08 2.20
N SER A 286 -23.53 -0.66 2.35
CA SER A 286 -24.47 -0.30 3.41
C SER A 286 -24.15 -0.93 4.78
N THR A 287 -23.23 -1.90 4.83
CA THR A 287 -22.96 -2.71 6.03
C THR A 287 -21.67 -2.35 6.76
N PHE A 288 -20.69 -1.79 6.07
CA PHE A 288 -19.38 -1.46 6.65
C PHE A 288 -19.19 0.05 6.77
N LYS A 289 -18.77 0.51 7.95
CA LYS A 289 -18.39 1.91 8.16
C LYS A 289 -16.92 2.06 7.77
N ASN A 290 -16.63 2.80 6.70
CA ASN A 290 -15.27 3.05 6.26
C ASN A 290 -14.66 4.28 6.96
N PRO A 291 -13.76 4.13 7.96
CA PRO A 291 -13.10 5.24 8.65
C PRO A 291 -12.26 6.14 7.75
N PHE A 292 -11.85 5.69 6.58
CA PHE A 292 -11.06 6.48 5.65
C PHE A 292 -11.92 7.26 4.64
N ASP A 293 -13.23 6.97 4.61
CA ASP A 293 -14.18 7.71 3.79
C ASP A 293 -14.39 9.12 4.36
N ALA A 294 -14.40 10.10 3.47
CA ALA A 294 -14.71 11.48 3.81
C ALA A 294 -16.08 11.59 4.50
N ASP A 295 -17.06 10.75 4.17
CA ASP A 295 -18.40 10.78 4.75
C ASP A 295 -18.56 9.97 6.06
N PHE A 296 -17.47 9.41 6.61
CA PHE A 296 -17.48 8.52 7.78
C PHE A 296 -18.13 9.11 9.04
N SER A 297 -18.09 10.43 9.23
CA SER A 297 -18.66 11.09 10.42
C SER A 297 -20.00 11.78 10.18
N LEU A 298 -20.61 11.66 9.00
CA LEU A 298 -21.89 12.30 8.77
C LEU A 298 -22.99 11.62 9.58
N THR A 299 -23.73 12.43 10.34
CA THR A 299 -24.99 12.03 10.95
C THR A 299 -26.02 11.61 9.91
N SER A 300 -27.03 10.84 10.31
CA SER A 300 -28.15 10.46 9.43
C SER A 300 -28.83 11.67 8.77
N LEU A 301 -28.83 12.83 9.45
CA LEU A 301 -29.36 14.08 8.93
C LEU A 301 -28.44 14.70 7.85
N GLU A 302 -27.13 14.71 8.06
CA GLU A 302 -26.16 15.20 7.07
C GLU A 302 -26.09 14.31 5.83
N LYS A 303 -26.22 12.98 6.00
CA LYS A 303 -26.36 12.05 4.87
C LYS A 303 -27.63 12.34 4.07
N ALA A 304 -28.77 12.59 4.74
CA ALA A 304 -30.03 12.96 4.09
C ALA A 304 -29.96 14.31 3.36
N LEU A 305 -29.15 15.26 3.86
CA LEU A 305 -28.93 16.56 3.22
C LEU A 305 -27.94 16.49 2.04
N LYS A 306 -27.05 15.48 1.99
CA LYS A 306 -26.06 15.32 0.92
C LYS A 306 -26.55 14.57 -0.33
N SER A 307 -27.70 13.88 -0.33
CA SER A 307 -28.35 13.43 -1.59
C SER A 307 -29.81 12.98 -1.47
N PRO A 308 -30.63 13.32 -2.50
CA PRO A 308 -31.48 12.31 -3.13
C PRO A 308 -31.39 12.22 -4.68
N ASN A 309 -30.40 12.81 -5.37
CA ASN A 309 -30.40 12.92 -6.85
C ASN A 309 -29.17 12.35 -7.58
N SER A 310 -28.78 11.10 -7.31
CA SER A 310 -27.79 10.41 -8.16
C SER A 310 -28.04 8.90 -8.27
N GLU A 311 -29.28 8.51 -8.52
CA GLU A 311 -29.60 7.19 -9.05
C GLU A 311 -30.42 7.36 -10.33
N LYS A 312 -29.70 7.58 -11.45
CA LYS A 312 -30.04 7.22 -12.84
C LYS A 312 -29.17 8.03 -13.79
N GLU A 313 -28.19 7.38 -14.39
CA GLU A 313 -27.98 7.28 -15.84
C GLU A 313 -26.52 6.88 -16.12
N ALA A 314 -26.38 5.72 -16.74
CA ALA A 314 -25.17 5.28 -17.39
C ALA A 314 -25.02 6.03 -18.73
N LEU A 315 -23.76 6.29 -19.10
CA LEU A 315 -23.23 6.61 -20.43
C LEU A 315 -23.25 8.09 -20.91
N ALA A 316 -22.21 8.86 -20.53
CA ALA A 316 -21.48 9.78 -21.41
C ALA A 316 -20.17 10.27 -20.74
N PRO A 317 -19.09 10.56 -21.49
CA PRO A 317 -17.83 11.01 -20.90
C PRO A 317 -17.75 12.54 -20.88
N GLU A 318 -17.60 13.14 -19.70
CA GLU A 318 -17.23 14.55 -19.58
C GLU A 318 -16.01 14.78 -18.69
N LYS A 319 -15.01 15.42 -19.31
CA LYS A 319 -13.90 16.10 -18.65
C LYS A 319 -14.41 17.44 -18.09
N ALA A 320 -14.33 17.64 -16.78
CA ALA A 320 -14.04 18.93 -16.14
C ALA A 320 -13.83 18.72 -14.64
N GLY A 321 -12.80 19.36 -14.08
CA GLY A 321 -12.34 19.15 -12.71
C GLY A 321 -13.42 19.34 -11.65
N GLN A 322 -13.84 18.24 -11.03
CA GLN A 322 -14.49 18.28 -9.73
C GLN A 322 -13.39 18.43 -8.66
N LYS A 323 -13.28 19.62 -8.07
CA LYS A 323 -12.58 19.78 -6.79
C LYS A 323 -13.30 18.86 -5.80
N LYS A 324 -12.67 17.73 -5.41
CA LYS A 324 -13.10 16.87 -4.31
C LYS A 324 -13.43 17.78 -3.12
N ARG A 325 -14.69 17.82 -2.71
CA ARG A 325 -15.08 18.49 -1.46
C ARG A 325 -14.50 17.62 -0.34
N GLU A 326 -13.40 18.06 0.25
CA GLU A 326 -12.86 17.44 1.46
C GLU A 326 -13.90 17.57 2.56
N VAL A 327 -14.48 16.44 2.96
CA VAL A 327 -15.35 16.36 4.13
C VAL A 327 -14.43 16.20 5.32
N ILE A 328 -14.67 17.00 6.35
CA ILE A 328 -13.74 17.17 7.45
C ILE A 328 -14.37 16.57 8.71
N VAL A 329 -13.73 15.53 9.27
CA VAL A 329 -14.21 14.87 10.50
C VAL A 329 -13.73 15.68 11.70
N ARG A 330 -14.65 16.45 12.30
CA ARG A 330 -14.37 17.35 13.41
C ARG A 330 -14.85 16.82 14.75
N GLY A 331 -14.08 17.06 15.81
CA GLY A 331 -14.47 16.69 17.17
C GLY A 331 -13.44 17.08 18.22
N VAL A 332 -13.62 16.54 19.42
CA VAL A 332 -12.69 16.66 20.53
C VAL A 332 -12.07 15.30 20.81
N LEU A 333 -10.74 15.25 20.80
CA LEU A 333 -9.96 14.12 21.30
C LEU A 333 -9.58 14.39 22.75
N SER A 334 -10.11 13.60 23.67
CA SER A 334 -9.70 13.57 25.07
C SER A 334 -8.64 12.48 25.26
N VAL A 335 -7.48 12.85 25.79
CA VAL A 335 -6.36 11.94 26.07
C VAL A 335 -6.05 11.98 27.56
N LEU A 336 -6.33 10.88 28.25
CA LEU A 336 -5.94 10.64 29.64
C LEU A 336 -4.59 9.90 29.65
N VAL A 337 -3.55 10.59 30.14
CA VAL A 337 -2.25 10.00 30.43
C VAL A 337 -2.29 9.41 31.84
N ILE A 338 -2.38 8.09 31.94
CA ILE A 338 -2.59 7.36 33.19
C ILE A 338 -1.25 7.19 33.91
N SER A 339 -0.36 6.37 33.35
CA SER A 339 0.90 5.98 33.98
C SER A 339 1.95 5.54 32.96
N GLY A 340 3.22 5.58 33.36
CA GLY A 340 4.32 4.90 32.68
C GLY A 340 4.76 3.69 33.51
N GLU A 341 5.29 2.67 32.86
CA GLU A 341 5.79 1.46 33.52
C GLU A 341 7.15 1.09 32.95
N ASN A 342 8.09 0.68 33.81
CA ASN A 342 9.42 0.18 33.45
C ASN A 342 10.20 1.13 32.51
N LEU A 343 10.08 2.44 32.74
CA LEU A 343 10.86 3.44 32.01
C LEU A 343 12.37 3.22 32.26
N PRO A 344 13.24 3.53 31.29
CA PRO A 344 14.67 3.34 31.47
C PRO A 344 15.20 4.35 32.50
N PRO A 345 16.17 3.96 33.34
CA PRO A 345 16.88 4.92 34.17
C PRO A 345 17.73 5.82 33.27
N VAL A 346 17.50 7.12 33.38
CA VAL A 346 18.23 8.15 32.61
C VAL A 346 19.24 8.85 33.53
N ASP A 347 18.88 9.01 34.81
CA ASP A 347 19.70 9.68 35.80
C ASP A 347 20.82 8.79 36.36
N PHE A 348 21.90 9.44 36.82
CA PHE A 348 23.01 8.77 37.52
C PHE A 348 22.61 8.02 38.79
N ASN A 349 21.48 8.40 39.42
CA ASN A 349 20.95 7.74 40.61
C ASN A 349 20.13 6.47 40.29
N GLY A 350 19.98 6.12 39.00
CA GLY A 350 19.18 4.98 38.56
C GLY A 350 17.66 5.23 38.51
N LYS A 351 17.23 6.49 38.49
CA LYS A 351 15.82 6.92 38.36
C LYS A 351 15.64 7.82 37.12
N ALA A 352 14.49 8.46 37.04
CA ALA A 352 14.14 9.47 36.05
C ALA A 352 13.10 10.43 36.68
N ASP A 353 12.99 11.62 36.11
CA ASP A 353 11.97 12.63 36.38
C ASP A 353 11.03 12.77 35.16
N PRO A 354 10.24 11.74 34.82
CA PRO A 354 9.53 11.69 33.55
C PRO A 354 8.33 12.64 33.48
N PHE A 355 8.13 13.21 32.29
CA PHE A 355 6.90 13.89 31.88
C PHE A 355 6.57 13.56 30.43
N VAL A 356 5.29 13.70 30.08
CA VAL A 356 4.77 13.39 28.75
C VAL A 356 4.38 14.66 28.03
N VAL A 357 4.78 14.77 26.76
CA VAL A 357 4.37 15.84 25.84
C VAL A 357 3.47 15.24 24.78
N LEU A 358 2.23 15.73 24.71
CA LEU A 358 1.25 15.39 23.69
C LEU A 358 1.28 16.46 22.61
N THR A 359 1.41 16.06 21.35
CA THR A 359 1.41 16.96 20.18
C THR A 359 0.45 16.43 19.12
N MET A 360 -0.51 17.26 18.72
CA MET A 360 -1.29 17.01 17.50
C MET A 360 -0.45 17.45 16.31
N LYS A 361 -0.15 16.51 15.39
CA LYS A 361 0.90 16.73 14.37
C LYS A 361 0.54 17.82 13.36
N LYS A 362 -0.69 17.85 12.86
CA LYS A 362 -1.17 18.75 11.80
C LYS A 362 -1.53 20.12 12.35
N SER A 363 -2.20 20.18 13.51
CA SER A 363 -2.54 21.46 14.17
C SER A 363 -1.40 22.06 15.01
N GLU A 364 -0.33 21.29 15.25
CA GLU A 364 0.82 21.64 16.10
C GLU A 364 0.46 22.02 17.55
N THR A 365 -0.76 21.70 18.00
CA THR A 365 -1.20 21.97 19.37
C THR A 365 -0.50 21.02 20.34
N LYS A 366 -0.05 21.56 21.48
CA LYS A 366 0.78 20.84 22.45
C LYS A 366 0.23 20.97 23.87
N SER A 367 0.29 19.87 24.60
CA SER A 367 0.06 19.83 26.05
C SER A 367 1.13 18.98 26.72
N LYS A 368 1.34 19.18 28.03
CA LYS A 368 2.32 18.41 28.80
C LYS A 368 1.79 18.05 30.17
N THR A 369 2.19 16.89 30.68
CA THR A 369 1.93 16.51 32.07
C THR A 369 2.81 17.28 33.03
N ARG A 370 2.44 17.21 34.32
CA ARG A 370 3.37 17.46 35.42
C ARG A 370 4.54 16.47 35.37
N VAL A 371 5.68 16.89 35.90
CA VAL A 371 6.85 16.04 36.12
C VAL A 371 6.54 15.11 37.29
N ALA A 372 6.82 13.81 37.12
CA ALA A 372 6.79 12.84 38.20
C ALA A 372 8.24 12.61 38.65
N ASN A 373 8.55 12.92 39.91
CA ASN A 373 9.94 12.92 40.34
C ASN A 373 10.42 11.52 40.72
N GLU A 374 11.67 11.21 40.38
CA GLU A 374 12.45 10.11 40.91
C GLU A 374 11.78 8.73 40.78
N THR A 375 11.19 8.45 39.62
CA THR A 375 10.41 7.22 39.39
C THR A 375 10.51 6.70 37.95
N LEU A 376 10.61 5.38 37.82
CA LEU A 376 10.51 4.66 36.55
C LEU A 376 9.09 4.15 36.27
N ASN A 377 8.17 4.32 37.22
CA ASN A 377 6.77 3.93 37.14
C ASN A 377 5.86 5.12 37.52
N PRO A 378 5.91 6.23 36.76
CA PRO A 378 5.15 7.43 37.06
C PRO A 378 3.64 7.22 36.92
N VAL A 379 2.86 7.90 37.76
CA VAL A 379 1.39 7.97 37.63
C VAL A 379 1.02 9.45 37.51
N TRP A 380 0.45 9.83 36.38
CA TRP A 380 0.09 11.24 36.10
C TRP A 380 -1.41 11.50 36.26
N ASN A 381 -2.26 10.58 35.82
CA ASN A 381 -3.72 10.72 35.78
C ASN A 381 -4.19 12.11 35.32
N GLN A 382 -3.67 12.57 34.18
CA GLN A 382 -3.95 13.90 33.63
C GLN A 382 -4.63 13.78 32.27
N THR A 383 -5.78 14.45 32.14
CA THR A 383 -6.57 14.51 30.90
C THR A 383 -6.29 15.80 30.15
N PHE A 384 -6.18 15.68 28.82
CA PHE A 384 -6.00 16.79 27.90
C PHE A 384 -7.00 16.68 26.75
N ASP A 385 -7.66 17.79 26.42
CA ASP A 385 -8.64 17.85 25.34
C ASP A 385 -8.08 18.65 24.17
N PHE A 386 -8.18 18.08 22.97
CA PHE A 386 -7.74 18.69 21.72
C PHE A 386 -8.93 18.85 20.78
N VAL A 387 -9.18 20.07 20.31
CA VAL A 387 -10.12 20.30 19.21
C VAL A 387 -9.43 19.88 17.92
N VAL A 388 -9.99 18.87 17.27
CA VAL A 388 -9.47 18.30 16.03
C VAL A 388 -10.42 18.69 14.91
N GLU A 389 -9.92 19.51 13.99
CA GLU A 389 -10.71 19.93 12.82
C GLU A 389 -10.85 18.79 11.81
N ASP A 390 -9.77 18.04 11.55
CA ASP A 390 -9.70 16.98 10.55
C ASP A 390 -9.06 15.70 11.11
N ALA A 391 -9.88 14.86 11.73
CA ALA A 391 -9.41 13.68 12.46
C ALA A 391 -8.82 12.59 11.56
N LEU A 392 -9.21 12.53 10.28
CA LEU A 392 -8.73 11.52 9.34
C LEU A 392 -7.26 11.73 8.98
N HIS A 393 -6.82 12.98 8.91
CA HIS A 393 -5.46 13.38 8.55
C HIS A 393 -4.65 13.93 9.72
N GLU A 394 -5.21 13.89 10.93
CA GLU A 394 -4.52 14.29 12.16
C GLU A 394 -3.87 13.08 12.83
N MET A 395 -2.80 13.33 13.59
CA MET A 395 -2.08 12.31 14.34
C MET A 395 -1.72 12.81 15.73
N LEU A 396 -1.70 11.89 16.69
CA LEU A 396 -1.21 12.15 18.03
C LEU A 396 0.23 11.63 18.15
N ILE A 397 1.15 12.55 18.44
CA ILE A 397 2.54 12.25 18.79
C ILE A 397 2.68 12.45 20.30
N ILE A 398 3.16 11.41 20.97
CA ILE A 398 3.33 11.37 22.41
C ILE A 398 4.82 11.18 22.67
N GLU A 399 5.46 12.09 23.37
CA GLU A 399 6.88 11.99 23.68
C GLU A 399 7.07 11.90 25.19
N VAL A 400 7.86 10.93 25.63
CA VAL A 400 8.25 10.80 27.02
C VAL A 400 9.63 11.44 27.16
N TRP A 401 9.73 12.37 28.10
CA TRP A 401 10.92 13.16 28.36
C TRP A 401 11.29 13.03 29.83
N ASP A 402 12.58 13.15 30.08
CA ASP A 402 13.17 13.22 31.40
C ASP A 402 13.54 14.67 31.73
N HIS A 403 13.11 15.16 32.89
CA HIS A 403 13.35 16.53 33.31
C HIS A 403 14.53 16.64 34.26
N ASP A 404 15.70 16.91 33.69
CA ASP A 404 16.91 17.17 34.45
C ASP A 404 17.16 18.67 34.69
N THR A 405 17.89 18.99 35.75
CA THR A 405 18.18 20.40 36.15
C THR A 405 18.95 21.18 35.07
N PHE A 406 19.73 20.48 34.23
CA PHE A 406 20.61 21.10 33.22
C PHE A 406 20.36 20.63 31.78
N ARG A 407 19.50 19.63 31.56
CA ARG A 407 19.16 19.10 30.23
C ARG A 407 17.77 18.48 30.26
N LYS A 408 17.08 18.46 29.12
CA LYS A 408 15.92 17.60 28.93
C LYS A 408 16.33 16.49 28.00
N GLU A 409 16.22 15.25 28.43
CA GLU A 409 16.54 14.09 27.60
C GLU A 409 15.25 13.42 27.13
N LYS A 410 15.19 13.07 25.84
CA LYS A 410 14.04 12.37 25.30
C LYS A 410 14.22 10.88 25.53
N ILE A 411 13.30 10.27 26.28
CA ILE A 411 13.27 8.83 26.52
C ILE A 411 12.79 8.09 25.26
N GLY A 412 11.72 8.59 24.64
CA GLY A 412 11.18 7.99 23.43
C GLY A 412 9.87 8.61 23.00
N ARG A 413 9.16 7.95 22.09
CA ARG A 413 7.89 8.45 21.54
C ARG A 413 6.91 7.34 21.18
N ILE A 414 5.65 7.70 21.09
CA ILE A 414 4.58 6.93 20.47
C ILE A 414 3.96 7.81 19.39
N VAL A 415 3.67 7.21 18.25
CA VAL A 415 3.07 7.89 17.11
C VAL A 415 1.86 7.06 16.70
N MET A 416 0.67 7.67 16.72
CA MET A 416 -0.55 6.97 16.38
C MET A 416 -1.53 7.86 15.60
N THR A 417 -2.35 7.21 14.76
CA THR A 417 -3.49 7.86 14.11
C THR A 417 -4.67 7.92 15.07
N LEU A 418 -5.72 8.63 14.69
CA LEU A 418 -6.98 8.66 15.42
C LEU A 418 -7.97 7.57 14.97
N THR A 419 -7.59 6.71 14.01
CA THR A 419 -8.49 5.75 13.37
C THR A 419 -9.19 4.84 14.39
N ARG A 420 -8.44 4.26 15.34
CA ARG A 420 -8.99 3.37 16.36
C ARG A 420 -10.01 4.06 17.27
N VAL A 421 -9.68 5.25 17.79
CA VAL A 421 -10.59 5.98 18.69
C VAL A 421 -11.82 6.50 17.95
N LEU A 422 -11.69 6.83 16.66
CA LEU A 422 -12.82 7.20 15.81
C LEU A 422 -13.81 6.04 15.59
N LEU A 423 -13.31 4.80 15.52
CA LEU A 423 -14.12 3.60 15.34
C LEU A 423 -14.76 3.11 16.64
N GLU A 424 -13.96 3.02 17.70
CA GLU A 424 -14.38 2.45 18.99
C GLU A 424 -15.07 3.49 19.88
N GLY A 425 -14.92 4.79 19.58
CA GLY A 425 -15.41 5.90 20.39
C GLY A 425 -14.49 6.20 21.58
N GLU A 426 -14.10 5.19 22.34
CA GLU A 426 -13.06 5.29 23.36
C GLU A 426 -12.35 3.95 23.56
N PHE A 427 -11.08 4.00 23.94
CA PHE A 427 -10.31 2.81 24.31
C PHE A 427 -9.22 3.15 25.32
N GLN A 428 -8.80 2.16 26.09
CA GLN A 428 -7.66 2.24 27.01
C GLN A 428 -6.68 1.12 26.71
N ASP A 429 -5.39 1.43 26.60
CA ASP A 429 -4.37 0.45 26.22
C ASP A 429 -2.95 0.85 26.70
N ASN A 430 -2.04 -0.13 26.66
CA ASN A 430 -0.62 0.04 26.96
C ASN A 430 0.21 0.10 25.68
N PHE A 431 1.01 1.16 25.54
CA PHE A 431 1.80 1.42 24.35
C PHE A 431 3.29 1.33 24.66
N THR A 432 4.02 0.49 23.92
CA THR A 432 5.48 0.48 23.98
C THR A 432 6.05 1.81 23.48
N ILE A 433 7.05 2.32 24.19
CA ILE A 433 7.68 3.60 23.86
C ILE A 433 8.79 3.36 22.84
N ASP A 434 8.61 3.86 21.61
CA ASP A 434 9.63 3.73 20.56
C ASP A 434 10.88 4.56 20.87
N GLY A 435 12.04 3.95 20.63
CA GLY A 435 13.36 4.55 20.89
C GLY A 435 13.82 4.42 22.34
N ALA A 436 12.95 4.00 23.26
CA ALA A 436 13.34 3.68 24.62
C ALA A 436 13.90 2.24 24.72
N LYS A 437 14.84 2.01 25.65
CA LYS A 437 15.37 0.66 25.93
C LYS A 437 14.31 -0.25 26.58
N SER A 438 13.36 0.34 27.28
CA SER A 438 12.27 -0.33 27.97
C SER A 438 11.12 0.65 28.20
N GLY A 439 9.97 0.11 28.56
CA GLY A 439 8.88 0.86 29.16
C GLY A 439 7.67 1.06 28.26
N ASN A 440 6.53 1.15 28.94
CA ASN A 440 5.23 1.30 28.32
C ASN A 440 4.50 2.52 28.89
N LEU A 441 3.60 3.09 28.11
CA LEU A 441 2.73 4.18 28.52
C LEU A 441 1.28 3.72 28.48
N HIS A 442 0.57 3.86 29.60
CA HIS A 442 -0.83 3.53 29.74
C HIS A 442 -1.69 4.77 29.44
N LEU A 443 -2.55 4.66 28.44
CA LEU A 443 -3.35 5.77 27.93
C LEU A 443 -4.80 5.38 27.79
N HIS A 444 -5.71 6.33 28.03
CA HIS A 444 -7.12 6.24 27.65
C HIS A 444 -7.44 7.39 26.69
N LEU A 445 -7.99 7.04 25.52
CA LEU A 445 -8.37 7.98 24.48
C LEU A 445 -9.87 7.92 24.28
N LYS A 446 -10.50 9.08 24.10
CA LYS A 446 -11.93 9.22 23.81
C LYS A 446 -12.17 10.26 22.73
N TRP A 447 -13.01 9.92 21.77
CA TRP A 447 -13.45 10.80 20.70
C TRP A 447 -14.87 11.29 20.96
N SER A 448 -15.07 12.61 20.91
CA SER A 448 -16.37 13.25 21.00
C SER A 448 -16.64 14.06 19.72
N PRO A 449 -17.46 13.57 18.77
CA PRO A 449 -17.74 14.30 17.53
C PRO A 449 -18.40 15.64 17.81
N GLN A 450 -18.01 16.69 17.10
CA GLN A 450 -18.63 18.01 17.19
C GLN A 450 -19.50 18.27 15.97
N LEU A 451 -20.79 18.52 16.20
CA LEU A 451 -21.70 18.99 15.16
C LEU A 451 -21.46 20.48 14.94
N VAL A 452 -21.07 20.87 13.72
CA VAL A 452 -21.09 22.28 13.32
C VAL A 452 -22.39 22.52 12.56
N PHE A 453 -23.36 23.10 13.25
CA PHE A 453 -24.49 23.74 12.57
C PHE A 453 -23.97 25.02 11.92
N ARG A 454 -23.82 25.04 10.60
CA ARG A 454 -23.80 26.32 9.89
C ARG A 454 -25.23 26.85 9.92
N ASP A 455 -25.47 27.86 10.75
CA ASP A 455 -26.59 28.75 10.49
C ASP A 455 -26.37 29.34 9.10
N ARG A 456 -27.21 28.90 8.15
CA ARG A 456 -27.50 29.73 6.99
C ARG A 456 -28.22 30.94 7.56
N ASP A 457 -27.48 32.03 7.74
CA ASP A 457 -27.86 33.39 7.37
C ASP A 457 -27.13 34.41 8.25
N THR A 458 -26.25 35.21 7.64
CA THR A 458 -26.37 36.68 7.69
C THR A 458 -25.40 37.35 6.70
N GLN A 459 -26.01 37.84 5.61
CA GLN A 459 -25.59 38.85 4.62
C GLN A 459 -24.54 38.49 3.56
#